data_AF-A0A3D0SSA0-F1
#
_entry.id   AF-A0A3D0SSA0-F1
#
_cell.length_a   1.000
_cell.length_b   1.000
_cell.length_c   1.000
_cell.angle_alpha   90.00
_cell.angle_beta   90.00
_cell.angle_gamma   90.00
#
_symmetry.space_group_name_H-M   'P 1'
#
loop_
_entity.id
_entity.type
_entity.pdbx_description
1 polymer ?
#
loop_
_entity_poly.entity_id
_entity_poly.type
_entity_poly.pdbx_seq_one_letter_code
_entity_poly.pdbx_strand_id
1 'polypeptide(L)'
;MPSTTALPSTTGVRWALVFRQAVLEAAAAFALALLLLGPIVGLVLDGYEVKNELQRPLLIAAIIAIGRFLVALAMHTPAGQAMLERFNARRRQPGVLVVSIPESNRQRWWLLVIIALALSLPFLASKYWLTVLIQAMIYVLLGLGLNIVVGLAGLLDLGYVAFYAVGAYGLALGAQYLDLGFWSALPLAAMLAALFGCVLGFPVLRMHGDYLAIVTLGFGEIIRLVLNNWLEFTGGPNGVAAPAPQLFGLEFTRTAKEGGVPFHEYFQIAYDPTHRFIFIYLALFLIVCLMVVVVTRLRNMPVGRAWEALREDEIACR
;
A
#
# COMPACT_ATOMS: atom_id res chain seq x y z
N MET A 1 -30.46 6.79 47.73
CA MET A 1 -29.07 7.13 48.10
C MET A 1 -28.27 5.84 48.23
N PRO A 2 -27.48 5.45 47.22
CA PRO A 2 -26.55 4.35 47.36
C PRO A 2 -25.21 4.88 47.92
N SER A 3 -24.77 4.24 48.99
CA SER A 3 -23.53 4.47 49.71
C SER A 3 -22.30 4.44 48.80
N THR A 4 -21.59 5.55 48.77
CA THR A 4 -20.22 5.68 48.26
C THR A 4 -19.29 4.76 49.05
N THR A 5 -19.05 3.55 48.53
CA THR A 5 -17.92 2.72 48.95
C THR A 5 -16.65 3.43 48.51
N ALA A 6 -15.88 3.92 49.48
CA ALA A 6 -14.59 4.55 49.29
C ALA A 6 -13.69 3.68 48.40
N LEU A 7 -13.17 4.27 47.32
CA LEU A 7 -12.09 3.68 46.54
C LEU A 7 -10.89 3.49 47.47
N PRO A 8 -10.30 2.29 47.59
CA PRO A 8 -9.10 2.12 48.39
C PRO A 8 -7.98 2.98 47.80
N SER A 9 -7.45 3.83 48.67
CA SER A 9 -6.30 4.71 48.46
C SER A 9 -5.12 3.98 47.83
N THR A 10 -4.63 4.54 46.72
CA THR A 10 -3.25 4.48 46.21
C THR A 10 -2.45 3.24 46.64
N THR A 11 -2.67 2.12 45.95
CA THR A 11 -1.64 1.07 45.89
C THR A 11 -0.42 1.67 45.20
N GLY A 12 0.63 1.94 45.98
CA GLY A 12 1.89 2.47 45.46
C GLY A 12 2.36 1.60 44.30
N VAL A 13 2.53 2.20 43.12
CA VAL A 13 3.07 1.52 41.94
C VAL A 13 4.39 0.87 42.36
N ARG A 14 4.43 -0.46 42.37
CA ARG A 14 5.66 -1.22 42.65
C ARG A 14 6.57 -1.07 41.44
N TRP A 15 7.28 0.05 41.35
CA TRP A 15 8.16 0.39 40.23
C TRP A 15 9.18 -0.70 39.91
N ALA A 16 9.62 -1.48 40.92
CA ALA A 16 10.47 -2.64 40.71
C ALA A 16 9.79 -3.76 39.89
N LEU A 17 8.49 -4.01 40.10
CA LEU A 17 7.73 -5.00 39.35
C LEU A 17 7.47 -4.52 37.91
N VAL A 18 7.11 -3.24 37.77
CA VAL A 18 6.88 -2.59 36.46
C VAL A 18 8.15 -2.61 35.62
N PHE A 19 9.29 -2.25 36.21
CA PHE A 19 10.57 -2.28 35.52
C PHE A 19 10.93 -3.70 35.08
N ARG A 20 10.77 -4.70 35.97
CA ARG A 20 11.02 -6.11 35.61
C ARG A 20 10.12 -6.58 34.47
N GLN A 21 8.84 -6.22 34.48
CA GLN A 21 7.90 -6.54 33.40
C GLN A 21 8.28 -5.85 32.09
N ALA A 22 8.60 -4.55 32.13
CA ALA A 22 9.04 -3.80 30.96
C ALA A 22 10.31 -4.38 30.32
N VAL A 23 11.28 -4.83 31.14
CA VAL A 23 12.48 -5.50 30.64
C VAL A 23 12.14 -6.84 29.99
N LEU A 24 11.27 -7.65 30.60
CA LEU A 24 10.85 -8.93 30.02
C LEU A 24 10.10 -8.74 28.69
N GLU A 25 9.22 -7.75 28.61
CA GLU A 25 8.52 -7.40 27.36
C GLU A 25 9.48 -6.89 26.28
N ALA A 26 10.44 -6.05 26.65
CA ALA A 26 11.46 -5.57 25.73
C ALA A 26 12.36 -6.69 25.22
N ALA A 27 12.74 -7.63 26.10
CA ALA A 27 13.52 -8.81 25.72
C ALA A 27 12.73 -9.77 24.82
N ALA A 28 11.44 -9.99 25.11
CA ALA A 28 10.57 -10.77 24.24
C ALA A 28 10.40 -10.10 22.86
N ALA A 29 10.20 -8.78 22.83
CA ALA A 29 10.13 -8.02 21.58
C ALA A 29 11.45 -8.06 20.80
N PHE A 30 12.59 -7.98 21.48
CA PHE A 30 13.92 -8.13 20.88
C PHE A 30 14.07 -9.51 20.24
N ALA A 31 13.78 -10.58 20.99
CA ALA A 31 13.92 -11.96 20.52
C ALA A 31 12.99 -12.24 19.33
N LEU A 32 11.73 -11.78 19.42
CA LEU A 32 10.77 -11.90 18.32
C LEU A 32 11.22 -11.12 17.08
N ALA A 33 11.69 -9.88 17.26
CA ALA A 33 12.20 -9.06 16.17
C ALA A 33 13.42 -9.70 15.50
N LEU A 34 14.35 -10.25 16.29
CA LEU A 34 15.54 -10.92 15.76
C LEU A 34 15.19 -12.22 15.03
N LEU A 35 14.23 -12.99 15.56
CA LEU A 35 13.77 -14.22 14.93
C LEU A 35 13.08 -13.95 13.58
N LEU A 36 12.25 -12.90 13.50
CA LEU A 36 11.53 -12.56 12.28
C LEU A 36 12.41 -11.81 11.26
N LEU A 37 13.19 -10.82 11.71
CA LEU A 37 13.96 -9.93 10.83
C LEU A 37 15.39 -10.41 10.60
N GLY A 38 15.91 -11.29 11.44
CA GLY A 38 17.27 -11.84 11.33
C GLY A 38 17.52 -12.48 9.97
N PRO A 39 16.68 -13.44 9.52
CA PRO A 39 16.85 -14.06 8.20
C PRO A 39 16.64 -13.09 7.04
N ILE A 40 15.71 -12.13 7.18
CA ILE A 40 15.31 -11.22 6.10
C ILE A 40 16.35 -10.11 5.87
N VAL A 41 16.89 -9.55 6.94
CA VAL A 41 17.78 -8.37 6.91
C VAL A 41 19.24 -8.74 7.16
N GLY A 42 19.49 -9.82 7.89
CA GLY A 42 20.85 -10.28 8.25
C GLY A 42 21.51 -11.14 7.19
N LEU A 43 20.75 -11.84 6.34
CA LEU A 43 21.31 -12.65 5.26
C LEU A 43 21.25 -11.85 3.95
N VAL A 44 22.40 -11.37 3.50
CA VAL A 44 22.53 -10.63 2.25
C VAL A 44 23.20 -11.55 1.22
N LEU A 45 22.54 -11.70 0.07
CA LEU A 45 23.12 -12.42 -1.08
C LEU A 45 24.02 -11.46 -1.86
N ASP A 46 25.28 -11.85 -2.03
CA ASP A 46 26.24 -11.18 -2.91
C ASP A 46 26.69 -12.17 -3.99
N GLY A 47 25.95 -12.18 -5.10
CA GLY A 47 26.08 -13.21 -6.13
C GLY A 47 25.64 -14.58 -5.62
N TYR A 48 26.58 -15.53 -5.56
CA TYR A 48 26.36 -16.89 -5.03
C TYR A 48 26.79 -17.05 -3.57
N GLU A 49 27.35 -16.00 -2.94
CA GLU A 49 27.78 -16.03 -1.55
C GLU A 49 26.72 -15.44 -0.62
N VAL A 50 26.44 -16.14 0.48
CA VAL A 50 25.59 -15.64 1.56
C VAL A 50 26.47 -14.91 2.56
N LYS A 51 26.42 -13.58 2.56
CA LYS A 51 27.11 -12.75 3.56
C LYS A 51 26.19 -12.54 4.77
N ASN A 52 26.74 -12.77 5.94
CA ASN A 52 26.02 -12.59 7.19
C ASN A 52 26.26 -11.17 7.76
N GLU A 53 25.30 -10.28 7.56
CA GLU A 53 25.28 -8.92 8.10
C GLU A 53 24.42 -8.81 9.36
N LEU A 54 24.74 -9.63 10.37
CA LEU A 54 23.97 -9.72 11.63
C LEU A 54 23.87 -8.39 12.41
N GLN A 55 24.71 -7.40 12.10
CA GLN A 55 24.68 -6.07 12.72
C GLN A 55 23.36 -5.33 12.45
N ARG A 56 22.82 -5.41 11.23
CA ARG A 56 21.57 -4.71 10.85
C ARG A 56 20.34 -5.23 11.64
N PRO A 57 20.04 -6.54 11.68
CA PRO A 57 18.89 -7.03 12.44
C PRO A 57 19.09 -6.85 13.95
N LEU A 58 20.33 -6.90 14.47
CA LEU A 58 20.60 -6.60 15.88
C LEU A 58 20.26 -5.15 16.23
N LEU A 59 20.66 -4.19 15.39
CA LEU A 59 20.32 -2.76 15.59
C LEU A 59 18.81 -2.54 15.55
N ILE A 60 18.11 -3.13 14.57
CA ILE A 60 16.65 -3.00 14.46
C ILE A 60 15.95 -3.61 15.67
N ALA A 61 16.36 -4.82 16.09
CA ALA A 61 15.81 -5.47 17.27
C ALA A 61 16.06 -4.64 18.55
N ALA A 62 17.24 -4.03 18.68
CA ALA A 62 17.56 -3.15 19.81
C ALA A 62 16.67 -1.90 19.83
N ILE A 63 16.45 -1.25 18.68
CA ILE A 63 15.56 -0.09 18.56
C ILE A 63 14.13 -0.47 18.96
N ILE A 64 13.63 -1.62 18.52
CA ILE A 64 12.30 -2.12 18.87
C ILE A 64 12.20 -2.39 20.37
N ALA A 65 13.22 -3.02 20.96
CA ALA A 65 13.26 -3.32 22.39
C ALA A 65 13.26 -2.05 23.24
N ILE A 66 14.06 -1.05 22.86
CA ILE A 66 14.11 0.26 23.52
C ILE A 66 12.75 0.95 23.38
N GLY A 67 12.16 0.97 22.18
CA GLY A 67 10.84 1.56 21.96
C GLY A 67 9.76 0.89 22.80
N ARG A 68 9.76 -0.45 22.86
CA ARG A 68 8.82 -1.22 23.68
C ARG A 68 9.00 -0.95 25.17
N PHE A 69 10.25 -0.87 25.64
CA PHE A 69 10.59 -0.53 27.01
C PHE A 69 10.09 0.86 27.40
N LEU A 70 10.33 1.87 26.56
CA LEU A 70 9.87 3.24 26.78
C LEU A 70 8.34 3.33 26.80
N VAL A 71 7.65 2.65 25.88
CA VAL A 71 6.19 2.59 25.85
C VAL A 71 5.65 1.91 27.11
N ALA A 72 6.22 0.78 27.53
CA ALA A 72 5.81 0.09 28.74
C ALA A 72 5.95 1.01 29.97
N LEU A 73 7.07 1.71 30.10
CA LEU A 73 7.29 2.64 31.20
C LEU A 73 6.33 3.84 31.15
N ALA A 74 6.10 4.40 29.96
CA ALA A 74 5.17 5.52 29.76
C ALA A 74 3.72 5.15 30.12
N MET A 75 3.26 3.93 29.79
CA MET A 75 1.90 3.48 30.06
C MET A 75 1.59 3.31 31.56
N HIS A 76 2.61 3.12 32.39
CA HIS A 76 2.46 3.06 33.86
C HIS A 76 2.56 4.42 34.56
N THR A 77 2.82 5.50 33.83
CA THR A 77 2.72 6.87 34.37
C THR A 77 1.25 7.32 34.47
N PRO A 78 0.90 8.26 35.37
CA PRO A 78 -0.46 8.79 35.47
C PRO A 78 -0.96 9.41 34.16
N ALA A 79 -0.06 9.99 33.35
CA ALA A 79 -0.38 10.49 32.02
C ALA A 79 -0.72 9.35 31.03
N GLY A 80 0.03 8.25 31.08
CA GLY A 80 -0.23 7.05 30.27
C GLY A 80 -1.55 6.38 30.63
N GLN A 81 -1.85 6.26 31.93
CA GLN A 81 -3.13 5.71 32.41
C GLN A 81 -4.32 6.60 32.00
N ALA A 82 -4.21 7.92 32.15
CA ALA A 82 -5.24 8.85 31.68
C ALA A 82 -5.45 8.77 30.15
N MET A 83 -4.38 8.55 29.37
CA MET A 83 -4.48 8.33 27.93
C MET A 83 -5.16 7.00 27.60
N LEU A 84 -4.85 5.93 28.33
CA LEU A 84 -5.45 4.60 28.17
C LEU A 84 -6.94 4.62 28.51
N GLU A 85 -7.32 5.32 29.58
CA GLU A 85 -8.71 5.50 29.99
C GLU A 85 -9.50 6.27 28.95
N ARG A 86 -8.95 7.35 28.37
CA ARG A 86 -9.58 8.05 27.24
C ARG A 86 -9.78 7.15 26.03
N PHE A 87 -8.82 6.28 25.74
CA PHE A 87 -8.92 5.33 24.63
C PHE A 87 -9.95 4.22 24.90
N ASN A 88 -9.96 3.67 26.11
CA ASN A 88 -10.90 2.62 26.53
C ASN A 88 -12.33 3.15 26.73
N ALA A 89 -12.50 4.40 27.18
CA ALA A 89 -13.80 5.06 27.27
C ALA A 89 -14.45 5.24 25.89
N ARG A 90 -13.66 5.46 24.84
CA ARG A 90 -14.16 5.45 23.45
C ARG A 90 -14.58 4.06 22.98
N ARG A 91 -13.94 2.99 23.48
CA ARG A 91 -14.27 1.58 23.14
C ARG A 91 -15.46 0.99 23.90
N ARG A 92 -15.83 1.55 25.06
CA ARG A 92 -16.88 1.02 25.95
C ARG A 92 -18.29 1.53 25.65
N GLN A 93 -18.52 2.35 24.63
CA GLN A 93 -19.88 2.70 24.23
C GLN A 93 -20.56 1.49 23.57
N PRO A 94 -21.58 0.87 24.19
CA PRO A 94 -22.38 -0.17 23.57
C PRO A 94 -23.37 0.53 22.64
N GLY A 95 -22.97 0.69 21.39
CA GLY A 95 -23.77 1.34 20.36
C GLY A 95 -22.88 1.86 19.25
N VAL A 96 -23.14 1.42 18.03
CA VAL A 96 -22.57 2.00 16.81
C VAL A 96 -23.19 3.38 16.62
N LEU A 97 -22.75 4.36 17.43
CA LEU A 97 -22.91 5.75 17.07
C LEU A 97 -21.83 6.01 16.03
N VAL A 98 -22.25 6.13 14.77
CA VAL A 98 -21.44 6.75 13.70
C VAL A 98 -21.27 8.22 14.11
N VAL A 99 -20.34 8.47 15.02
CA VAL A 99 -19.87 9.82 15.31
C VAL A 99 -19.09 10.23 14.07
N SER A 100 -19.72 10.99 13.18
CA SER A 100 -19.00 11.74 12.16
C SER A 100 -18.04 12.67 12.91
N ILE A 101 -16.79 12.26 13.09
CA ILE A 101 -15.75 13.11 13.68
C ILE A 101 -15.74 14.36 12.80
N PRO A 102 -16.13 15.54 13.31
CA PRO A 102 -16.02 16.75 12.52
C PRO A 102 -14.54 16.87 12.16
N GLU A 103 -14.23 16.98 10.87
CA GLU A 103 -12.84 17.16 10.42
C GLU A 103 -12.28 18.39 11.11
N SER A 104 -11.52 18.15 12.19
CA SER A 104 -10.89 19.24 12.91
C SER A 104 -9.87 19.86 11.97
N ASN A 105 -9.77 21.18 11.97
CA ASN A 105 -8.77 21.90 11.19
C ASN A 105 -7.36 21.28 11.38
N ARG A 106 -7.09 20.77 12.59
CA ARG A 106 -5.85 20.06 12.95
C ARG A 106 -5.59 18.77 12.14
N GLN A 107 -6.63 18.00 11.80
CA GLN A 107 -6.47 16.79 10.96
C GLN A 107 -6.08 17.15 9.53
N ARG A 108 -6.68 18.22 8.96
CA ARG A 108 -6.31 18.72 7.63
C ARG A 108 -4.86 19.20 7.60
N TRP A 109 -4.41 19.90 8.64
CA TRP A 109 -3.00 20.29 8.76
C TRP A 109 -2.05 19.09 8.80
N TRP A 110 -2.37 18.03 9.55
CA TRP A 110 -1.55 16.81 9.55
C TRP A 110 -1.51 16.12 8.18
N LEU A 111 -2.64 16.06 7.47
CA LEU A 111 -2.69 15.52 6.11
C LEU A 111 -1.79 16.33 5.16
N LEU A 112 -1.83 17.66 5.22
CA LEU A 112 -0.96 18.53 4.41
C LEU A 112 0.51 18.31 4.73
N VAL A 113 0.88 18.15 6.01
CA VAL A 113 2.26 17.85 6.42
C VAL A 113 2.71 16.49 5.85
N ILE A 114 1.87 15.46 5.90
CA ILE A 114 2.18 14.15 5.34
C ILE A 114 2.38 14.23 3.82
N ILE A 115 1.50 14.96 3.11
CA ILE A 115 1.62 15.16 1.66
C ILE A 115 2.90 15.92 1.32
N ALA A 116 3.21 16.99 2.04
CA ALA A 116 4.42 17.78 1.82
C ALA A 116 5.68 16.94 2.07
N LEU A 117 5.70 16.11 3.11
CA LEU A 117 6.79 15.19 3.39
C LEU A 117 6.93 14.13 2.28
N ALA A 118 5.83 13.54 1.83
CA ALA A 118 5.85 12.57 0.73
C ALA A 118 6.38 13.19 -0.56
N LEU A 119 6.03 14.45 -0.84
CA LEU A 119 6.49 15.18 -2.02
C LEU A 119 8.00 15.52 -1.96
N SER A 120 8.56 15.69 -0.76
CA SER A 120 9.99 16.00 -0.58
C SER A 120 10.90 14.77 -0.58
N LEU A 121 10.37 13.59 -0.21
CA LEU A 121 11.10 12.32 -0.19
C LEU A 121 11.92 12.00 -1.46
N PRO A 122 11.39 12.15 -2.70
CA PRO A 122 12.14 11.75 -3.89
C PRO A 122 13.41 12.59 -4.13
N PHE A 123 13.49 13.79 -3.56
CA PHE A 123 14.65 14.67 -3.68
C PHE A 123 15.73 14.37 -2.63
N LEU A 124 15.38 13.65 -1.56
CA LEU A 124 16.27 13.29 -0.46
C LEU A 124 16.75 11.84 -0.52
N ALA A 125 15.96 10.98 -1.17
CA ALA A 125 16.18 9.54 -1.24
C ALA A 125 17.20 9.15 -2.33
N SER A 126 17.99 8.12 -2.05
CA SER A 126 18.85 7.51 -3.07
C SER A 126 18.05 6.72 -4.11
N LYS A 127 18.64 6.42 -5.28
CA LYS A 127 18.01 5.62 -6.35
C LYS A 127 17.42 4.28 -5.87
N TYR A 128 18.11 3.61 -4.94
CA TYR A 128 17.62 2.37 -4.34
C TYR A 128 16.30 2.59 -3.60
N TRP A 129 16.28 3.55 -2.67
CA TRP A 129 15.08 3.88 -1.89
C TRP A 129 13.94 4.40 -2.78
N LEU A 130 14.25 5.17 -3.82
CA LEU A 130 13.28 5.60 -4.83
C LEU A 130 12.61 4.41 -5.52
N THR A 131 13.38 3.38 -5.88
CA THR A 131 12.83 2.17 -6.53
C THR A 131 11.91 1.41 -5.58
N VAL A 132 12.32 1.27 -4.32
CA VAL A 132 11.49 0.65 -3.26
C VAL A 132 10.20 1.45 -3.03
N LEU A 133 10.29 2.78 -2.98
CA LEU A 133 9.13 3.66 -2.81
C LEU A 133 8.17 3.61 -4.00
N ILE A 134 8.68 3.55 -5.23
CA ILE A 134 7.88 3.36 -6.44
C ILE A 134 7.13 2.02 -6.37
N GLN A 135 7.83 0.93 -6.01
CA GLN A 135 7.21 -0.39 -5.83
C GLN A 135 6.11 -0.36 -4.77
N ALA A 136 6.37 0.31 -3.63
CA ALA A 136 5.38 0.49 -2.57
C ALA A 136 4.16 1.28 -3.07
N MET A 137 4.35 2.34 -3.87
CA MET A 137 3.27 3.14 -4.44
C MET A 137 2.40 2.33 -5.41
N ILE A 138 3.02 1.45 -6.21
CA ILE A 138 2.30 0.50 -7.07
C ILE A 138 1.44 -0.43 -6.20
N TYR A 139 1.99 -1.00 -5.12
CA TYR A 139 1.20 -1.84 -4.21
C TYR A 139 0.09 -1.08 -3.47
N VAL A 140 0.30 0.20 -3.15
CA VAL A 140 -0.77 1.06 -2.60
C VAL A 140 -1.89 1.21 -3.63
N LEU A 141 -1.57 1.46 -4.90
CA LEU A 141 -2.56 1.57 -5.96
C LEU A 141 -3.33 0.24 -6.16
N LEU A 142 -2.61 -0.89 -6.12
CA LEU A 142 -3.22 -2.21 -6.15
C LEU A 142 -4.14 -2.46 -4.95
N GLY A 143 -3.71 -2.09 -3.75
CA GLY A 143 -4.51 -2.19 -2.53
C GLY A 143 -5.76 -1.30 -2.57
N LEU A 144 -5.64 -0.08 -3.11
CA LEU A 144 -6.79 0.82 -3.31
C LEU A 144 -7.82 0.21 -4.26
N GLY A 145 -7.38 -0.39 -5.38
CA GLY A 145 -8.29 -1.06 -6.31
C GLY A 145 -8.94 -2.30 -5.70
N LEU A 146 -8.19 -3.14 -4.99
CA LEU A 146 -8.74 -4.29 -4.28
C LEU A 146 -9.74 -3.87 -3.19
N ASN A 147 -9.47 -2.76 -2.50
CA ASN A 147 -10.36 -2.21 -1.48
C ASN A 147 -11.71 -1.73 -2.04
N ILE A 148 -11.79 -1.41 -3.34
CA ILE A 148 -13.08 -1.12 -3.97
C ILE A 148 -13.94 -2.39 -4.01
N VAL A 149 -13.38 -3.51 -4.43
CA VAL A 149 -14.12 -4.78 -4.58
C VAL A 149 -14.40 -5.42 -3.22
N VAL A 150 -13.36 -5.68 -2.45
CA VAL A 150 -13.48 -6.37 -1.15
C VAL A 150 -14.03 -5.44 -0.08
N GLY A 151 -13.60 -4.18 -0.09
CA GLY A 151 -13.95 -3.21 0.94
C GLY A 151 -15.33 -2.57 0.76
N LEU A 152 -15.76 -2.25 -0.46
CA LEU A 152 -17.10 -1.68 -0.67
C LEU A 152 -18.14 -2.76 -0.95
N ALA A 153 -17.90 -3.63 -1.93
CA ALA A 153 -18.88 -4.63 -2.34
C ALA A 153 -18.87 -5.91 -1.47
N GLY A 154 -17.83 -6.15 -0.67
CA GLY A 154 -17.75 -7.33 0.20
C GLY A 154 -17.47 -8.64 -0.54
N LEU A 155 -17.12 -8.57 -1.82
CA LEU A 155 -16.88 -9.73 -2.67
C LEU A 155 -15.44 -10.23 -2.48
N LEU A 156 -15.26 -11.54 -2.33
CA LEU A 156 -13.93 -12.15 -2.24
C LEU A 156 -13.31 -12.24 -3.65
N ASP A 157 -12.28 -11.45 -3.90
CA ASP A 157 -11.52 -11.45 -5.16
C ASP A 157 -10.07 -11.91 -4.92
N LEU A 158 -9.81 -13.17 -5.27
CA LEU A 158 -8.46 -13.77 -5.23
C LEU A 158 -7.74 -13.62 -6.59
N GLY A 159 -8.47 -13.25 -7.63
CA GLY A 159 -8.00 -13.11 -9.01
C GLY A 159 -7.49 -11.72 -9.36
N TYR A 160 -7.55 -10.76 -8.44
CA TYR A 160 -7.26 -9.35 -8.68
C TYR A 160 -5.95 -9.08 -9.44
N VAL A 161 -4.90 -9.85 -9.16
CA VAL A 161 -3.58 -9.74 -9.81
C VAL A 161 -3.65 -9.97 -11.33
N ALA A 162 -4.65 -10.69 -11.81
CA ALA A 162 -4.91 -10.91 -13.22
C ALA A 162 -5.20 -9.60 -13.96
N PHE A 163 -5.99 -8.71 -13.38
CA PHE A 163 -6.31 -7.40 -13.98
C PHE A 163 -5.08 -6.51 -14.04
N TYR A 164 -4.24 -6.57 -12.99
CA TYR A 164 -2.94 -5.91 -12.99
C TYR A 164 -2.06 -6.43 -14.13
N ALA A 165 -2.00 -7.74 -14.32
CA ALA A 165 -1.21 -8.35 -15.39
C ALA A 165 -1.74 -7.98 -16.79
N VAL A 166 -3.06 -8.05 -17.01
CA VAL A 166 -3.69 -7.64 -18.28
C VAL A 166 -3.40 -6.17 -18.59
N GLY A 167 -3.46 -5.27 -17.60
CA GLY A 167 -3.09 -3.87 -17.80
C GLY A 167 -1.60 -3.68 -18.11
N ALA A 168 -0.71 -4.34 -17.37
CA ALA A 168 0.74 -4.23 -17.58
C ALA A 168 1.15 -4.73 -18.98
N TYR A 169 0.63 -5.90 -19.38
CA TYR A 169 0.86 -6.45 -20.72
C TYR A 169 0.14 -5.64 -21.80
N GLY A 170 -1.05 -5.11 -21.54
CA GLY A 170 -1.74 -4.21 -22.47
C GLY A 170 -0.91 -2.98 -22.83
N LEU A 171 -0.22 -2.41 -21.84
CA LEU A 171 0.69 -1.29 -22.06
C LEU A 171 1.94 -1.71 -22.84
N ALA A 172 2.59 -2.81 -22.45
CA ALA A 172 3.82 -3.28 -23.08
C ALA A 172 3.60 -3.76 -24.53
N LEU A 173 2.58 -4.60 -24.75
CA LEU A 173 2.24 -5.14 -26.06
C LEU A 173 1.61 -4.10 -26.97
N GLY A 174 0.82 -3.17 -26.43
CA GLY A 174 0.31 -2.02 -27.19
C GLY A 174 1.45 -1.15 -27.72
N ALA A 175 2.50 -0.94 -26.92
CA ALA A 175 3.68 -0.22 -27.40
C ALA A 175 4.49 -1.01 -28.42
N GLN A 176 4.60 -2.34 -28.27
CA GLN A 176 5.42 -3.17 -29.15
C GLN A 176 4.76 -3.46 -30.51
N TYR A 177 3.46 -3.77 -30.54
CA TYR A 177 2.78 -4.22 -31.75
C TYR A 177 1.97 -3.12 -32.45
N LEU A 178 1.57 -2.07 -31.73
CA LEU A 178 0.78 -0.97 -32.28
C LEU A 178 1.59 0.34 -32.37
N ASP A 179 2.89 0.29 -32.05
CA ASP A 179 3.81 1.44 -31.99
C ASP A 179 3.25 2.61 -31.17
N LEU A 180 2.45 2.31 -30.14
CA LEU A 180 1.85 3.32 -29.28
C LEU A 180 2.87 3.85 -28.27
N GLY A 181 2.95 5.18 -28.16
CA GLY A 181 3.70 5.82 -27.08
C GLY A 181 3.13 5.48 -25.69
N PHE A 182 3.93 5.69 -24.64
CA PHE A 182 3.54 5.40 -23.25
C PHE A 182 2.17 5.98 -22.88
N TRP A 183 1.92 7.25 -23.23
CA TRP A 183 0.69 7.97 -22.87
C TRP A 183 -0.55 7.52 -23.63
N SER A 184 -0.40 7.02 -24.87
CA SER A 184 -1.51 6.43 -25.64
C SER A 184 -1.78 4.99 -25.22
N ALA A 185 -0.73 4.23 -24.92
CA ALA A 185 -0.84 2.86 -24.45
C ALA A 185 -1.46 2.77 -23.05
N LEU A 186 -1.25 3.77 -22.18
CA LEU A 186 -1.74 3.76 -20.80
C LEU A 186 -3.29 3.75 -20.68
N PRO A 187 -4.06 4.66 -21.32
CA PRO A 187 -5.52 4.58 -21.34
C PRO A 187 -6.03 3.31 -22.03
N LEU A 188 -5.39 2.89 -23.12
CA LEU A 188 -5.77 1.66 -23.83
C LEU A 188 -5.62 0.43 -22.93
N ALA A 189 -4.53 0.35 -22.16
CA ALA A 189 -4.30 -0.70 -21.18
C ALA A 189 -5.36 -0.71 -20.07
N ALA A 190 -5.74 0.47 -19.57
CA ALA A 190 -6.82 0.60 -18.59
C ALA A 190 -8.17 0.15 -19.15
N MET A 191 -8.48 0.52 -20.41
CA MET A 191 -9.70 0.07 -21.10
C MET A 191 -9.69 -1.45 -21.33
N LEU A 192 -8.55 -2.02 -21.69
CA LEU A 192 -8.40 -3.46 -21.86
C LEU A 192 -8.63 -4.19 -20.53
N ALA A 193 -8.01 -3.73 -19.43
CA ALA A 193 -8.24 -4.30 -18.11
C ALA A 193 -9.72 -4.18 -17.69
N ALA A 194 -10.36 -3.05 -17.96
CA ALA A 194 -11.79 -2.86 -17.71
C ALA A 194 -12.67 -3.80 -18.55
N LEU A 195 -12.33 -4.01 -19.82
CA LEU A 195 -13.03 -4.94 -20.71
C LEU A 195 -12.96 -6.38 -20.16
N PHE A 196 -11.77 -6.85 -19.79
CA PHE A 196 -11.60 -8.16 -19.16
C PHE A 196 -12.35 -8.24 -17.83
N GLY A 197 -12.38 -7.14 -17.05
CA GLY A 197 -13.21 -7.00 -15.86
C GLY A 197 -14.70 -7.16 -16.14
N CYS A 198 -15.23 -6.54 -17.20
CA CYS A 198 -16.63 -6.70 -17.60
C CYS A 198 -16.95 -8.13 -18.07
N VAL A 199 -16.05 -8.72 -18.85
CA VAL A 199 -16.19 -10.10 -19.36
C VAL A 199 -16.21 -11.10 -18.20
N LEU A 200 -15.34 -10.94 -17.20
CA LEU A 200 -15.36 -11.78 -16.00
C LEU A 200 -16.53 -11.44 -15.07
N GLY A 201 -16.90 -10.16 -14.96
CA GLY A 201 -17.97 -9.68 -14.12
C GLY A 201 -19.32 -10.30 -14.48
N PHE A 202 -19.62 -10.44 -15.78
CA PHE A 202 -20.89 -10.99 -16.23
C PHE A 202 -21.24 -12.40 -15.68
N PRO A 203 -20.36 -13.42 -15.77
CA PRO A 203 -20.60 -14.72 -15.14
C PRO A 203 -20.51 -14.65 -13.61
N VAL A 204 -19.64 -13.80 -13.07
CA VAL A 204 -19.42 -13.60 -11.63
C VAL A 204 -20.67 -13.10 -10.90
N LEU A 205 -21.46 -12.23 -11.51
CA LEU A 205 -22.70 -11.69 -10.92
C LEU A 205 -23.74 -12.75 -10.57
N ARG A 206 -23.58 -13.99 -11.05
CA ARG A 206 -24.47 -15.12 -10.77
C ARG A 206 -23.96 -16.02 -9.64
N MET A 207 -22.80 -15.72 -9.06
CA MET A 207 -22.14 -16.54 -8.05
C MET A 207 -21.97 -15.77 -6.75
N HIS A 208 -22.12 -16.48 -5.63
CA HIS A 208 -22.07 -15.88 -4.29
C HIS A 208 -21.01 -16.57 -3.42
N GLY A 209 -20.46 -15.81 -2.48
CA GLY A 209 -19.55 -16.30 -1.45
C GLY A 209 -18.34 -17.05 -2.03
N ASP A 210 -18.15 -18.29 -1.58
CA ASP A 210 -16.97 -19.10 -1.90
C ASP A 210 -16.85 -19.43 -3.39
N TYR A 211 -17.97 -19.57 -4.11
CA TYR A 211 -17.96 -19.84 -5.55
C TYR A 211 -17.36 -18.69 -6.34
N LEU A 212 -17.61 -17.46 -5.91
CA LEU A 212 -17.01 -16.28 -6.51
C LEU A 212 -15.48 -16.29 -6.34
N ALA A 213 -15.01 -16.63 -5.14
CA ALA A 213 -13.58 -16.71 -4.84
C ALA A 213 -12.86 -17.77 -5.71
N ILE A 214 -13.50 -18.94 -5.89
CA ILE A 214 -12.94 -20.02 -6.71
C ILE A 214 -12.80 -19.57 -8.17
N VAL A 215 -13.79 -18.89 -8.73
CA VAL A 215 -13.74 -18.44 -10.13
C VAL A 215 -12.73 -17.31 -10.33
N THR A 216 -12.63 -16.36 -9.41
CA THR A 216 -11.60 -15.31 -9.50
C THR A 216 -10.19 -15.90 -9.41
N LEU A 217 -9.95 -16.85 -8.50
CA LEU A 217 -8.69 -17.58 -8.44
C LEU A 217 -8.39 -18.33 -9.74
N GLY A 218 -9.38 -19.04 -10.29
CA GLY A 218 -9.26 -19.74 -11.56
C GLY A 218 -8.90 -18.79 -12.72
N PHE A 219 -9.55 -17.64 -12.80
CA PHE A 219 -9.21 -16.59 -13.77
C PHE A 219 -7.77 -16.10 -13.61
N GLY A 220 -7.33 -15.82 -12.38
CA GLY A 220 -5.96 -15.41 -12.12
C GLY A 220 -4.93 -16.46 -12.51
N GLU A 221 -5.24 -17.73 -12.27
CA GLU A 221 -4.39 -18.83 -12.69
C GLU A 221 -4.33 -18.97 -14.22
N ILE A 222 -5.47 -18.86 -14.91
CA ILE A 222 -5.53 -18.89 -16.37
C ILE A 222 -4.66 -17.78 -16.96
N ILE A 223 -4.82 -16.54 -16.49
CA ILE A 223 -4.01 -15.41 -16.98
C ILE A 223 -2.52 -15.66 -16.72
N ARG A 224 -2.15 -16.14 -15.53
CA ARG A 224 -0.75 -16.50 -15.22
C ARG A 224 -0.19 -17.56 -16.18
N LEU A 225 -0.96 -18.61 -16.45
CA LEU A 225 -0.55 -19.69 -17.37
C LEU A 225 -0.41 -19.18 -18.80
N VAL A 226 -1.37 -18.38 -19.28
CA VAL A 226 -1.31 -17.78 -20.62
C VAL A 226 -0.07 -16.91 -20.76
N LEU A 227 0.18 -16.02 -19.80
CA LEU A 227 1.32 -15.10 -19.85
C LEU A 227 2.68 -15.82 -19.80
N ASN A 228 2.78 -16.93 -19.07
CA ASN A 228 4.04 -17.68 -18.95
C ASN A 228 4.27 -18.66 -20.11
N ASN A 229 3.22 -19.25 -20.69
CA ASN A 229 3.36 -20.27 -21.72
C ASN A 229 3.32 -19.71 -23.15
N TRP A 230 2.72 -18.54 -23.36
CA TRP A 230 2.58 -17.95 -24.70
C TRP A 230 3.80 -17.13 -25.13
N LEU A 231 4.95 -17.80 -25.28
CA LEU A 231 6.24 -17.15 -25.55
C LEU A 231 6.22 -16.19 -26.76
N GLU A 232 5.55 -16.58 -27.85
CA GLU A 232 5.53 -15.79 -29.09
C GLU A 232 4.86 -14.43 -28.94
N PHE A 233 3.89 -14.31 -28.02
CA PHE A 233 3.10 -13.08 -27.86
C PHE A 233 3.47 -12.30 -26.60
N THR A 234 3.77 -12.98 -25.49
CA THR A 234 4.00 -12.36 -24.18
C THR A 234 5.47 -12.37 -23.76
N GLY A 235 6.35 -13.04 -24.51
CA GLY A 235 7.73 -13.27 -24.08
C GLY A 235 7.88 -14.28 -22.94
N GLY A 236 6.77 -14.93 -22.52
CA GLY A 236 6.78 -15.95 -21.48
C GLY A 236 7.32 -15.42 -20.13
N PRO A 237 8.17 -16.19 -19.42
CA PRO A 237 8.72 -15.77 -18.13
C PRO A 237 9.64 -14.54 -18.18
N ASN A 238 10.17 -14.20 -19.35
CA ASN A 238 11.02 -13.01 -19.53
C ASN A 238 10.21 -11.72 -19.58
N GLY A 239 8.91 -11.82 -19.92
CA GLY A 239 8.01 -10.68 -20.10
C GLY A 239 8.39 -9.78 -21.27
N VAL A 240 7.69 -8.64 -21.37
CA VAL A 240 7.91 -7.61 -22.38
C VAL A 240 8.27 -6.28 -21.73
N ALA A 241 9.27 -5.59 -22.27
CA ALA A 241 9.67 -4.28 -21.79
C ALA A 241 8.66 -3.20 -22.21
N ALA A 242 8.10 -2.51 -21.22
CA ALA A 242 7.26 -1.34 -21.45
C ALA A 242 8.10 -0.10 -21.81
N PRO A 243 7.61 0.80 -22.69
CA PRO A 243 8.24 2.08 -22.94
C PRO A 243 8.33 2.92 -21.66
N ALA A 244 9.39 3.72 -21.53
CA ALA A 244 9.52 4.63 -20.40
C ALA A 244 8.55 5.81 -20.55
N PRO A 245 7.99 6.33 -19.45
CA PRO A 245 7.19 7.54 -19.51
C PRO A 245 8.06 8.74 -19.87
N GLN A 246 7.58 9.57 -20.80
CA GLN A 246 8.23 10.81 -21.26
C GLN A 246 7.43 12.01 -20.74
N LEU A 247 8.08 13.16 -20.55
CA LEU A 247 7.38 14.38 -20.15
C LEU A 247 7.09 15.25 -21.38
N PHE A 248 5.87 15.23 -21.92
CA PHE A 248 5.47 16.00 -23.12
C PHE A 248 6.43 15.80 -24.32
N GLY A 249 6.90 14.57 -24.55
CA GLY A 249 7.87 14.25 -25.60
C GLY A 249 9.35 14.40 -25.20
N LEU A 250 9.63 14.92 -23.99
CA LEU A 250 10.98 14.96 -23.44
C LEU A 250 11.37 13.59 -22.88
N GLU A 251 12.40 12.99 -23.46
CA GLU A 251 12.92 11.71 -23.00
C GLU A 251 13.86 11.89 -21.80
N PHE A 252 13.75 10.99 -20.81
CA PHE A 252 14.71 10.89 -19.70
C PHE A 252 15.91 10.01 -20.07
N THR A 253 16.44 10.19 -21.28
CA THR A 253 17.60 9.47 -21.84
C THR A 253 18.78 10.44 -22.00
N ARG A 254 20.01 9.90 -22.15
CA ARG A 254 21.19 10.73 -22.43
C ARG A 254 21.11 11.39 -23.81
N THR A 255 20.65 10.61 -24.78
CA THR A 255 20.49 11.01 -26.18
C THR A 255 19.11 10.57 -26.61
N ALA A 256 18.33 11.48 -27.20
CA ALA A 256 16.99 11.18 -27.66
C ALA A 256 17.03 10.21 -28.85
N LYS A 257 16.15 9.22 -28.86
CA LYS A 257 16.16 8.19 -29.92
C LYS A 257 15.59 8.64 -31.27
N GLU A 258 14.80 9.71 -31.30
CA GLU A 258 14.03 10.13 -32.51
C GLU A 258 14.15 11.63 -32.81
N GLY A 259 15.32 12.23 -32.61
CA GLY A 259 15.53 13.67 -32.90
C GLY A 259 14.80 14.63 -31.96
N GLY A 260 14.20 14.11 -30.88
CA GLY A 260 13.64 14.92 -29.80
C GLY A 260 14.71 15.57 -28.92
N VAL A 261 14.29 16.47 -28.02
CA VAL A 261 15.18 17.08 -27.04
C VAL A 261 15.08 16.29 -25.73
N PRO A 262 16.20 15.76 -25.19
CA PRO A 262 16.20 15.15 -23.87
C PRO A 262 15.78 16.14 -22.77
N PHE A 263 15.18 15.63 -21.70
CA PHE A 263 14.75 16.45 -20.56
C PHE A 263 15.90 17.29 -19.99
N HIS A 264 17.09 16.71 -19.84
CA HIS A 264 18.25 17.39 -19.26
C HIS A 264 18.74 18.56 -20.13
N GLU A 265 18.71 18.40 -21.46
CA GLU A 265 19.14 19.40 -22.42
C GLU A 265 18.13 20.56 -22.53
N TYR A 266 16.83 20.25 -22.51
CA TYR A 266 15.78 21.28 -22.53
C TYR A 266 15.85 22.20 -21.31
N PHE A 267 16.07 21.64 -20.11
CA PHE A 267 16.18 22.40 -18.88
C PHE A 267 17.60 22.94 -18.60
N GLN A 268 18.58 22.62 -19.45
CA GLN A 268 20.00 22.99 -19.25
C GLN A 268 20.56 22.49 -17.90
N ILE A 269 20.14 21.30 -17.48
CA ILE A 269 20.56 20.65 -16.23
C ILE A 269 21.49 19.48 -16.58
N ALA A 270 22.48 19.19 -15.73
CA ALA A 270 23.33 18.02 -15.90
C ALA A 270 22.50 16.72 -15.91
N TYR A 271 22.82 15.79 -16.80
CA TYR A 271 22.13 14.50 -16.87
C TYR A 271 22.38 13.66 -15.60
N ASP A 272 21.31 13.42 -14.84
CA ASP A 272 21.26 12.44 -13.75
C ASP A 272 20.17 11.37 -14.04
N PRO A 273 20.51 10.07 -14.06
CA PRO A 273 19.53 8.99 -14.17
C PRO A 273 18.41 9.03 -13.12
N THR A 274 18.66 9.67 -11.96
CA THR A 274 17.72 9.78 -10.84
C THR A 274 16.48 10.60 -11.19
N HIS A 275 16.60 11.57 -12.12
CA HIS A 275 15.47 12.39 -12.55
C HIS A 275 14.30 11.58 -13.12
N ARG A 276 14.59 10.48 -13.83
CA ARG A 276 13.56 9.55 -14.32
C ARG A 276 12.75 8.94 -13.17
N PHE A 277 13.43 8.51 -12.11
CA PHE A 277 12.80 7.87 -10.95
C PHE A 277 11.99 8.87 -10.14
N ILE A 278 12.51 10.10 -9.98
CA ILE A 278 11.78 11.20 -9.34
C ILE A 278 10.48 11.48 -10.10
N PHE A 279 10.55 11.58 -11.43
CA PHE A 279 9.35 11.80 -12.26
C PHE A 279 8.31 10.68 -12.10
N ILE A 280 8.72 9.42 -12.18
CA ILE A 280 7.82 8.27 -12.00
C ILE A 280 7.19 8.29 -10.60
N TYR A 281 7.97 8.57 -9.56
CA TYR A 281 7.46 8.66 -8.19
C TYR A 281 6.41 9.76 -8.06
N LEU A 282 6.70 10.97 -8.57
CA LEU A 282 5.76 12.09 -8.50
C LEU A 282 4.48 11.83 -9.30
N ALA A 283 4.60 11.24 -10.49
CA ALA A 283 3.45 10.84 -11.30
C ALA A 283 2.59 9.79 -10.57
N LEU A 284 3.20 8.76 -10.00
CA LEU A 284 2.48 7.75 -9.21
C LEU A 284 1.85 8.33 -7.94
N PHE A 285 2.56 9.21 -7.24
CA PHE A 285 2.02 9.90 -6.06
C PHE A 285 0.76 10.70 -6.42
N LEU A 286 0.80 11.45 -7.53
CA LEU A 286 -0.35 12.20 -8.02
C LEU A 286 -1.52 11.26 -8.40
N ILE A 287 -1.23 10.13 -9.06
CA ILE A 287 -2.24 9.12 -9.40
C ILE A 287 -2.85 8.49 -8.13
N VAL A 288 -2.05 8.21 -7.11
CA VAL A 288 -2.54 7.68 -5.83
C VAL A 288 -3.42 8.71 -5.12
N CYS A 289 -3.00 9.97 -5.05
CA CYS A 289 -3.83 11.04 -4.49
C CYS A 289 -5.16 11.17 -5.25
N LEU A 290 -5.11 11.15 -6.59
CA LEU A 290 -6.30 11.15 -7.44
C LEU A 290 -7.21 9.95 -7.13
N MET A 291 -6.64 8.75 -7.03
CA MET A 291 -7.42 7.55 -6.72
C MET A 291 -8.03 7.58 -5.32
N VAL A 292 -7.34 8.11 -4.32
CA VAL A 292 -7.93 8.32 -2.97
C VAL A 292 -9.13 9.26 -3.06
N VAL A 293 -9.04 10.33 -3.84
CA VAL A 293 -10.16 11.26 -4.07
C VAL A 293 -11.30 10.53 -4.78
N VAL A 294 -11.02 9.76 -5.83
CA VAL A 294 -12.01 8.98 -6.60
C VAL A 294 -12.71 7.95 -5.71
N VAL A 295 -11.97 7.15 -4.93
CA VAL A 295 -12.53 6.15 -4.02
C VAL A 295 -13.39 6.82 -2.94
N THR A 296 -12.93 7.94 -2.39
CA THR A 296 -13.70 8.69 -1.39
C THR A 296 -14.99 9.25 -2.00
N ARG A 297 -14.92 9.75 -3.24
CA ARG A 297 -16.11 10.20 -3.99
C ARG A 297 -17.05 9.05 -4.29
N LEU A 298 -16.54 7.91 -4.75
CA LEU A 298 -17.30 6.71 -5.09
C LEU A 298 -18.08 6.18 -3.88
N ARG A 299 -17.44 6.06 -2.72
CA ARG A 299 -18.10 5.65 -1.46
C ARG A 299 -19.24 6.59 -1.08
N ASN A 300 -19.08 7.89 -1.30
CA ASN A 300 -20.09 8.88 -0.95
C ASN A 300 -21.23 8.98 -2.00
N MET A 301 -21.05 8.43 -3.20
CA MET A 301 -22.08 8.39 -4.25
C MET A 301 -23.15 7.33 -3.98
N PRO A 302 -24.35 7.44 -4.60
CA PRO A 302 -25.43 6.47 -4.43
C PRO A 302 -25.01 5.02 -4.73
N VAL A 303 -24.17 4.84 -5.76
CA VAL A 303 -23.65 3.51 -6.16
C VAL A 303 -22.79 2.90 -5.05
N GLY A 304 -21.89 3.68 -4.45
CA GLY A 304 -21.04 3.19 -3.36
C GLY A 304 -21.84 2.83 -2.12
N ARG A 305 -22.85 3.64 -1.76
CA ARG A 305 -23.77 3.34 -0.65
C ARG A 305 -24.61 2.09 -0.91
N ALA A 306 -25.02 1.86 -2.16
CA ALA A 306 -25.74 0.66 -2.54
C ALA A 306 -24.87 -0.60 -2.40
N TRP A 307 -23.59 -0.54 -2.79
CA TRP A 307 -22.65 -1.65 -2.58
C TRP A 307 -22.37 -1.91 -1.10
N GLU A 308 -22.22 -0.85 -0.30
CA GLU A 308 -22.04 -0.96 1.15
C GLU A 308 -23.27 -1.59 1.83
N ALA A 309 -24.48 -1.18 1.43
CA ALA A 309 -25.73 -1.80 1.92
C ALA A 309 -25.85 -3.28 1.51
N LEU A 310 -25.48 -3.62 0.28
CA LEU A 310 -25.48 -5.00 -0.21
C LEU A 310 -24.50 -5.89 0.56
N ARG A 311 -23.35 -5.33 0.95
CA ARG A 311 -22.36 -6.00 1.79
C ARG A 311 -22.86 -6.24 3.21
N GLU A 312 -23.63 -5.32 3.78
CA GLU A 312 -24.14 -5.42 5.15
C GLU A 312 -25.35 -6.37 5.27
N ASP A 313 -26.29 -6.32 4.33
CA ASP A 313 -27.44 -7.23 4.30
C ASP A 313 -27.94 -7.47 2.87
N GLU A 314 -27.35 -8.48 2.23
CA GLU A 314 -27.69 -8.91 0.87
C GLU A 314 -29.14 -9.39 0.75
N ILE A 315 -29.70 -9.96 1.83
CA ILE A 315 -31.06 -10.53 1.83
C ILE A 315 -32.11 -9.43 1.97
N ALA A 316 -31.84 -8.40 2.78
CA ALA A 316 -32.76 -7.27 2.97
C ALA A 316 -32.81 -6.28 1.79
N CYS A 317 -31.74 -6.22 0.97
CA CYS A 317 -31.67 -5.34 -0.21
C CYS A 317 -32.37 -5.90 -1.47
N ARG A 318 -32.95 -7.10 -1.38
CA ARG A 318 -33.56 -7.83 -2.51
C ARG A 318 -35.08 -7.66 -2.54
#